data_AF-A0A914RLU3-F1
#
_entry.id   AF-A0A914RLU3-F1
#
_cell.length_a   1.000
_cell.length_b   1.000
_cell.length_c   1.000
_cell.angle_alpha   90.00
_cell.angle_beta   90.00
_cell.angle_gamma   90.00
#
_symmetry.space_group_name_H-M   'P 1'
#
loop_
_entity.id
_entity.type
_entity.pdbx_description
1 polymer ?
#
loop_
_entity_poly.entity_id
_entity_poly.type
_entity_poly.pdbx_seq_one_letter_code
_entity_poly.pdbx_strand_id
1 'polypeptide(L)'
;MGPIEAQVERCHVSGGSGHSGSPIGMDMETLVRGSSQEISNEPDFYRDRRKKDIHNMIERRRRYNINDRIKELGLMLPKHSAEEMKLNKGTILKASCDYIRQLQKDRELMLRQQQQQARLEHAARIYAERVKIRSSNDFASLRVNFTHLRLY
;
A
#
# COMPACT_ATOMS: atom_id res chain seq x y z
N MET A 1 -23.57 -45.31 20.58
CA MET A 1 -24.62 -44.27 20.61
C MET A 1 -24.85 -43.89 22.06
N GLY A 2 -24.17 -42.83 22.50
CA GLY A 2 -24.19 -42.22 23.83
C GLY A 2 -23.47 -40.86 23.71
N PRO A 3 -23.90 -39.81 24.43
CA PRO A 3 -23.85 -38.45 23.91
C PRO A 3 -22.50 -37.74 24.04
N ILE A 4 -22.35 -36.79 23.12
CA ILE A 4 -21.25 -35.86 22.87
C ILE A 4 -21.23 -34.79 23.98
N GLU A 5 -20.19 -34.74 24.80
CA GLU A 5 -19.96 -33.62 25.72
C GLU A 5 -19.35 -32.44 24.95
N ALA A 6 -20.15 -31.39 24.78
CA ALA A 6 -19.72 -30.10 24.29
C ALA A 6 -19.12 -29.28 25.44
N GLN A 7 -17.80 -29.11 25.46
CA GLN A 7 -17.13 -28.16 26.34
C GLN A 7 -17.28 -26.74 25.75
N VAL A 8 -18.29 -26.00 26.23
CA VAL A 8 -18.49 -24.58 25.96
C VAL A 8 -17.77 -23.76 27.04
N GLU A 9 -16.83 -22.93 26.57
CA GLU A 9 -16.51 -21.58 27.03
C GLU A 9 -16.17 -21.33 28.51
N ARG A 10 -14.89 -20.99 28.75
CA ARG A 10 -14.51 -20.11 29.85
C ARG A 10 -13.46 -19.12 29.34
N CYS A 11 -13.94 -18.01 28.76
CA CYS A 11 -13.10 -16.85 28.46
C CYS A 11 -12.62 -16.23 29.77
N HIS A 12 -11.33 -16.35 30.06
CA HIS A 12 -10.68 -15.52 31.08
C HIS A 12 -10.27 -14.20 30.43
N VAL A 13 -10.97 -13.13 30.82
CA VAL A 13 -10.56 -11.75 30.57
C VAL A 13 -9.66 -11.33 31.73
N SER A 14 -8.38 -11.21 31.46
CA SER A 14 -7.40 -10.50 32.28
C SER A 14 -6.58 -9.70 31.30
N GLY A 15 -6.76 -8.38 31.23
CA GLY A 15 -6.35 -7.45 32.28
C GLY A 15 -5.08 -6.79 31.74
N GLY A 16 -5.25 -5.62 31.10
CA GLY A 16 -4.19 -4.92 30.41
C GLY A 16 -3.07 -4.45 31.34
N SER A 17 -1.85 -4.47 30.81
CA SER A 17 -0.72 -3.75 31.36
C SER A 17 -0.05 -3.01 30.20
N GLY A 18 -0.33 -1.71 30.13
CA GLY A 18 0.48 -0.79 29.36
C GLY A 18 1.90 -0.78 29.93
N HIS A 19 2.88 -1.04 29.06
CA HIS A 19 4.25 -0.62 29.28
C HIS A 19 4.61 0.29 28.11
N SER A 20 4.34 1.57 28.33
CA SER A 20 5.05 2.68 27.71
C SER A 20 6.51 2.61 28.13
N GLY A 21 7.42 2.47 27.16
CA GLY A 21 8.85 2.50 27.44
C GLY A 21 9.66 1.89 26.30
N SER A 22 9.75 2.59 25.17
CA SER A 22 10.86 2.38 24.25
C SER A 22 12.17 2.51 25.03
N PRO A 23 13.09 1.54 24.99
CA PRO A 23 14.47 1.83 25.34
C PRO A 23 15.00 2.72 24.22
N ILE A 24 15.06 4.01 24.53
CA ILE A 24 15.80 5.02 23.79
C ILE A 24 17.19 4.45 23.48
N GLY A 25 17.62 4.66 22.23
CA GLY A 25 18.77 4.01 21.63
C GLY A 25 19.98 3.97 22.54
N MET A 26 20.44 2.75 22.82
CA MET A 26 21.86 2.56 23.05
C MET A 26 22.52 2.80 21.70
N ASP A 27 23.23 3.93 21.60
CA ASP A 27 24.01 4.24 20.42
C ASP A 27 25.00 3.09 20.13
N MET A 28 25.23 2.82 18.85
CA MET A 28 26.27 1.88 18.43
C MET A 28 27.65 2.37 18.90
N GLU A 29 27.76 3.68 19.13
CA GLU A 29 28.98 4.41 19.44
C GLU A 29 29.47 4.19 20.88
N THR A 30 28.58 4.01 21.87
CA THR A 30 28.95 3.65 23.25
C THR A 30 29.33 2.18 23.36
N LEU A 31 28.75 1.30 22.54
CA LEU A 31 29.17 -0.12 22.48
C LEU A 31 30.56 -0.27 21.86
N VAL A 32 30.94 0.61 20.93
CA VAL A 32 32.28 0.66 20.31
C VAL A 32 33.28 1.40 21.20
N ARG A 33 32.92 2.53 21.83
CA ARG A 33 33.82 3.28 22.75
C ARG A 33 34.05 2.59 24.08
N GLY A 34 33.08 1.86 24.63
CA GLY A 34 33.23 1.05 25.85
C GLY A 34 34.10 -0.20 25.69
N SER A 35 34.68 -0.41 24.49
CA SER A 35 35.53 -1.57 24.20
C SER A 35 37.03 -1.29 24.19
N SER A 36 37.44 -0.02 24.37
CA SER A 36 38.85 0.38 24.27
C SER A 36 39.56 0.61 25.61
N GLN A 37 38.84 0.65 26.73
CA GLN A 37 39.40 0.73 28.09
C GLN A 37 38.61 -0.26 28.94
N GLU A 38 39.28 -1.21 29.61
CA GLU A 38 38.74 -2.38 30.36
C GLU A 38 38.56 -3.71 29.58
N ILE A 39 39.38 -4.04 28.56
CA ILE A 39 39.39 -5.39 27.95
C ILE A 39 40.82 -5.95 27.87
N SER A 40 41.46 -6.16 29.01
CA SER A 40 42.79 -6.80 29.06
C SER A 40 42.80 -8.18 29.70
N ASN A 41 41.72 -8.63 30.36
CA ASN A 41 41.73 -9.89 31.14
C ASN A 41 40.46 -10.76 30.99
N GLU A 42 39.76 -10.70 29.86
CA GLU A 42 38.67 -11.67 29.58
C GLU A 42 39.21 -12.85 28.77
N PRO A 43 39.10 -14.10 29.27
CA PRO A 43 39.56 -15.28 28.54
C PRO A 43 38.97 -15.31 27.13
N ASP A 44 39.79 -15.66 26.13
CA ASP A 44 39.40 -15.59 24.70
C ASP A 44 38.07 -16.32 24.40
N PHE A 45 37.75 -17.36 25.17
CA PHE A 45 36.47 -18.05 25.15
C PHE A 45 35.23 -17.13 25.33
N TYR A 46 35.28 -16.18 26.26
CA TYR A 46 34.18 -15.24 26.52
C TYR A 46 34.05 -14.20 25.40
N ARG A 47 35.17 -13.79 24.79
CA ARG A 47 35.17 -12.87 23.63
C ARG A 47 34.54 -13.54 22.41
N ASP A 48 34.85 -14.81 22.16
CA ASP A 48 34.28 -15.56 21.04
C ASP A 48 32.80 -15.89 21.23
N ARG A 49 32.38 -16.19 22.46
CA ARG A 49 30.96 -16.35 22.80
C ARG A 49 30.18 -15.06 22.55
N ARG A 50 30.70 -13.92 23.01
CA ARG A 50 30.07 -12.60 22.80
C ARG A 50 29.92 -12.27 21.32
N LYS A 51 30.95 -12.53 20.50
CA LYS A 51 30.88 -12.35 19.04
C LYS A 51 29.77 -13.21 18.40
N LYS A 52 29.66 -14.48 18.81
CA LYS A 52 28.60 -15.39 18.33
C LYS A 52 27.21 -14.91 18.74
N ASP A 53 27.04 -14.43 19.97
CA ASP A 53 25.76 -13.92 20.46
C ASP A 53 25.32 -12.65 19.73
N ILE A 54 26.26 -11.73 19.47
CA ILE A 54 26.02 -10.53 18.66
C ILE A 54 25.62 -10.93 17.23
N HIS A 55 26.36 -11.85 16.62
CA HIS A 55 26.05 -12.37 15.28
C HIS A 55 24.64 -12.99 15.22
N ASN A 56 24.31 -13.84 16.19
CA ASN A 56 23.00 -14.48 16.31
C ASN A 56 21.86 -13.47 16.50
N MET A 57 22.11 -12.42 17.28
CA MET A 57 21.17 -11.32 17.48
C MET A 57 20.90 -10.55 16.18
N ILE A 58 21.96 -10.21 15.44
CA ILE A 58 21.86 -9.51 14.16
C ILE A 58 21.09 -10.36 13.14
N GLU A 59 21.42 -11.64 13.01
CA GLU A 59 20.71 -12.52 12.08
C GLU A 59 19.25 -12.74 12.48
N ARG A 60 18.96 -12.84 13.78
CA ARG A 60 17.57 -12.88 14.27
C ARG A 60 16.80 -11.62 13.86
N ARG A 61 17.39 -10.44 14.04
CA ARG A 61 16.79 -9.16 13.62
C ARG A 61 16.56 -9.11 12.11
N ARG A 62 17.53 -9.55 11.31
CA ARG A 62 17.40 -9.65 9.84
C ARG A 62 16.24 -10.56 9.44
N ARG A 63 16.13 -11.75 10.06
CA ARG A 63 15.02 -12.68 9.80
C ARG A 63 13.66 -12.09 10.13
N TYR A 64 13.54 -11.37 11.25
CA TYR A 64 12.29 -10.68 11.59
C TYR A 64 11.94 -9.61 10.58
N ASN A 65 12.89 -8.75 10.21
CA ASN A 65 12.65 -7.72 9.21
C ASN A 65 12.13 -8.29 7.89
N ILE A 66 12.76 -9.36 7.37
CA ILE A 66 12.31 -10.05 6.15
C ILE A 66 10.89 -10.60 6.33
N ASN A 67 10.61 -11.27 7.44
CA ASN A 67 9.28 -11.85 7.70
C ASN A 67 8.20 -10.78 7.76
N ASP A 68 8.50 -9.63 8.37
CA ASP A 68 7.55 -8.53 8.51
C ASP A 68 7.26 -7.87 7.16
N ARG A 69 8.28 -7.69 6.31
CA ARG A 69 8.05 -7.22 4.92
C ARG A 69 7.18 -8.18 4.12
N ILE A 70 7.37 -9.49 4.28
CA ILE A 70 6.51 -10.47 3.61
C ILE A 70 5.06 -10.39 4.15
N LYS A 71 4.86 -10.23 5.46
CA LYS A 71 3.50 -10.07 6.02
C LYS A 71 2.84 -8.78 5.53
N GLU A 72 3.56 -7.67 5.52
CA GLU A 72 3.10 -6.37 5.03
C GLU A 72 2.65 -6.45 3.56
N LEU A 73 3.45 -7.10 2.71
CA LEU A 73 3.06 -7.39 1.32
C LEU A 73 1.74 -8.15 1.25
N GLY A 74 1.55 -9.15 2.11
CA GLY A 74 0.31 -9.93 2.18
C GLY A 74 -0.93 -9.09 2.51
N LEU A 75 -0.78 -8.04 3.31
CA LEU A 75 -1.88 -7.13 3.67
C LEU A 75 -2.25 -6.14 2.55
N MET A 76 -1.32 -5.84 1.65
CA MET A 76 -1.55 -4.95 0.51
C MET A 76 -2.16 -5.66 -0.70
N LEU A 77 -2.28 -7.00 -0.65
CA LEU A 77 -2.88 -7.76 -1.73
C LEU A 77 -4.41 -7.63 -1.75
N PRO A 78 -5.06 -7.71 -2.94
CA PRO A 78 -6.51 -7.70 -3.05
C PRO A 78 -7.16 -8.85 -2.27
N LYS A 79 -8.26 -8.57 -1.55
CA LYS A 79 -8.92 -9.50 -0.61
C LYS A 79 -9.29 -10.88 -1.19
N HIS A 80 -9.64 -10.94 -2.48
CA HIS A 80 -9.94 -12.21 -3.17
C HIS A 80 -8.75 -13.19 -3.22
N SER A 81 -7.52 -12.71 -3.04
CA SER A 81 -6.32 -13.57 -2.94
C SER A 81 -6.05 -14.09 -1.53
N ALA A 82 -6.69 -13.51 -0.50
CA ALA A 82 -6.43 -13.78 0.90
C ALA A 82 -7.44 -14.74 1.55
N GLU A 83 -8.69 -14.75 1.07
CA GLU A 83 -9.76 -15.58 1.67
C GLU A 83 -9.78 -17.03 1.17
N GLU A 84 -9.19 -17.31 0.00
CA GLU A 84 -9.19 -18.68 -0.59
C GLU A 84 -7.83 -19.39 -0.47
N MET A 85 -6.75 -18.65 -0.22
CA MET A 85 -5.41 -19.19 -0.07
C MET A 85 -4.88 -18.98 1.34
N LYS A 86 -4.49 -20.08 2.01
CA LYS A 86 -3.70 -20.04 3.23
C LYS A 86 -2.37 -19.33 2.93
N LEU A 87 -2.32 -18.02 3.16
CA LEU A 87 -1.21 -17.15 2.80
C LEU A 87 0.08 -17.67 3.45
N ASN A 88 0.97 -18.20 2.61
CA ASN A 88 2.31 -18.61 2.97
C ASN A 88 3.32 -17.70 2.26
N LYS A 89 4.59 -17.76 2.67
CA LYS A 89 5.63 -16.87 2.10
C LYS A 89 5.71 -16.97 0.58
N GLY A 90 5.60 -18.17 0.02
CA GLY A 90 5.66 -18.38 -1.43
C GLY A 90 4.48 -17.76 -2.18
N THR A 91 3.26 -17.99 -1.68
CA THR A 91 2.04 -17.45 -2.31
C THR A 91 1.98 -15.93 -2.19
N ILE A 92 2.37 -15.35 -1.05
CA ILE A 92 2.41 -13.89 -0.88
C ILE A 92 3.38 -13.28 -1.89
N LEU A 93 4.62 -13.79 -1.98
CA LEU A 93 5.61 -13.25 -2.91
C LEU A 93 5.14 -13.37 -4.36
N LYS A 94 4.58 -14.52 -4.75
CA LYS A 94 4.04 -14.72 -6.10
C LYS A 94 2.91 -13.72 -6.40
N ALA A 95 1.92 -13.64 -5.51
CA ALA A 95 0.77 -12.75 -5.68
C ALA A 95 1.20 -11.27 -5.70
N SER A 96 2.19 -10.86 -4.90
CA SER A 96 2.75 -9.51 -4.94
C SER A 96 3.39 -9.20 -6.30
N CYS A 97 4.16 -10.12 -6.86
CA CYS A 97 4.73 -9.94 -8.19
C CYS A 97 3.67 -9.86 -9.29
N ASP A 98 2.64 -10.71 -9.22
CA ASP A 98 1.52 -10.70 -10.14
C ASP A 98 0.73 -9.37 -10.04
N TYR A 99 0.49 -8.90 -8.82
CA TYR A 99 -0.24 -7.67 -8.57
C TYR A 99 0.51 -6.42 -9.08
N ILE A 100 1.83 -6.33 -8.87
CA ILE A 100 2.64 -5.23 -9.43
C ILE A 100 2.52 -5.18 -10.95
N ARG A 101 2.60 -6.34 -11.64
CA ARG A 101 2.42 -6.42 -13.09
C ARG A 101 1.03 -5.96 -13.52
N GLN A 102 0.00 -6.34 -12.77
CA GLN A 102 -1.37 -5.90 -13.04
C GLN A 102 -1.51 -4.38 -12.88
N LEU A 103 -1.02 -3.81 -11.78
CA LEU A 103 -1.06 -2.37 -11.53
C LEU A 103 -0.34 -1.56 -12.62
N GLN A 104 0.77 -2.06 -13.15
CA GLN A 104 1.46 -1.43 -14.27
C GLN A 104 0.60 -1.39 -15.54
N LYS A 105 -0.08 -2.49 -15.87
CA LYS A 105 -1.01 -2.56 -17.00
C LYS A 105 -2.23 -1.65 -16.79
N ASP A 106 -2.79 -1.65 -15.59
CA ASP A 106 -3.95 -0.81 -15.24
C ASP A 106 -3.61 0.67 -15.36
N ARG A 107 -2.41 1.07 -14.90
CA ARG A 107 -1.91 2.44 -15.06
C ARG A 107 -1.79 2.84 -16.53
N GLU A 108 -1.24 1.97 -17.38
CA GLU A 108 -1.12 2.25 -18.81
C GLU A 108 -2.50 2.40 -19.48
N LEU A 109 -3.42 1.51 -19.14
CA LEU A 109 -4.80 1.58 -19.62
C LEU A 109 -5.50 2.87 -19.19
N MET A 110 -5.34 3.26 -17.92
CA MET A 110 -5.90 4.49 -17.37
C MET A 110 -5.37 5.73 -18.11
N LEU A 111 -4.07 5.78 -18.40
CA LEU A 111 -3.46 6.87 -19.17
C LEU A 111 -4.01 6.95 -20.61
N ARG A 112 -4.20 5.80 -21.28
CA ARG A 112 -4.83 5.77 -22.60
C ARG A 112 -6.27 6.26 -22.56
N GLN A 113 -7.05 5.80 -21.59
CA GLN A 113 -8.43 6.25 -21.40
C GLN A 113 -8.49 7.75 -21.13
N GLN A 114 -7.61 8.29 -20.28
CA GLN A 114 -7.53 9.72 -20.01
C GLN A 114 -7.23 10.55 -21.27
N GLN A 115 -6.32 10.07 -22.12
CA GLN A 115 -6.02 10.75 -23.39
C GLN A 115 -7.21 10.71 -24.35
N GLN A 116 -7.89 9.57 -24.47
CA GLN A 116 -9.10 9.45 -25.28
C GLN A 116 -10.21 10.35 -24.75
N GLN A 117 -10.40 10.38 -23.43
CA GLN A 117 -11.38 11.22 -22.76
C GLN A 117 -11.13 12.71 -23.05
N ALA A 118 -9.88 13.17 -22.92
CA ALA A 118 -9.52 14.56 -23.24
C ALA A 118 -9.80 14.93 -24.72
N ARG A 119 -9.59 13.99 -25.66
CA ARG A 119 -9.93 14.18 -27.07
C ARG A 119 -11.44 14.30 -27.29
N LEU A 120 -12.22 13.41 -26.66
CA LEU A 120 -13.67 13.44 -26.74
C LEU A 120 -14.25 14.71 -26.13
N GLU A 121 -13.75 15.14 -24.98
CA GLU A 121 -14.14 16.39 -24.33
C GLU A 121 -13.81 17.61 -25.20
N HIS A 122 -12.63 17.64 -25.83
CA HIS A 122 -12.30 18.68 -26.79
C HIS A 122 -13.29 18.70 -27.96
N ALA A 123 -13.54 17.55 -28.58
CA ALA A 123 -14.49 17.47 -29.70
C ALA A 123 -15.91 17.91 -29.27
N ALA A 124 -16.38 17.45 -28.12
CA ALA A 124 -17.67 17.82 -27.56
C ALA A 124 -17.80 19.34 -27.31
N ARG A 125 -16.73 19.98 -26.80
CA ARG A 125 -16.69 21.45 -26.63
C ARG A 125 -16.87 22.17 -27.96
N ILE A 126 -16.16 21.76 -29.01
CA ILE A 126 -16.28 22.36 -30.35
C ILE A 126 -17.69 22.16 -30.92
N TYR A 127 -18.28 20.97 -30.77
CA TYR A 127 -19.65 20.73 -31.22
C TYR A 127 -20.67 21.59 -30.47
N ALA A 128 -20.53 21.73 -29.16
CA ALA A 128 -21.40 22.57 -28.35
C ALA A 128 -21.31 24.04 -28.80
N GLU A 129 -20.10 24.54 -29.08
CA GLU A 129 -19.89 25.90 -29.60
C GLU A 129 -20.54 26.09 -30.99
N ARG A 130 -20.36 25.15 -31.92
CA ARG A 130 -20.99 25.20 -33.25
C ARG A 130 -22.52 25.24 -33.18
N VAL A 131 -23.12 24.45 -32.30
CA VAL A 131 -24.59 24.45 -32.11
C VAL A 131 -25.06 25.80 -31.57
N LYS A 132 -24.34 26.40 -30.61
CA LYS A 132 -24.64 27.74 -30.08
C LYS A 132 -24.59 28.80 -31.18
N ILE A 133 -23.53 28.82 -31.99
CA ILE A 133 -23.37 29.79 -33.09
C ILE A 133 -24.48 29.62 -34.12
N ARG A 134 -24.76 28.38 -34.55
CA ARG A 134 -25.86 28.11 -35.50
C ARG A 134 -27.20 28.61 -34.95
N SER A 135 -27.52 28.28 -33.70
CA SER A 135 -28.75 28.74 -33.06
C SER A 135 -28.83 30.27 -33.01
N SER A 136 -27.75 30.96 -32.63
CA SER A 136 -27.71 32.44 -32.63
C SER A 136 -27.92 33.03 -34.03
N ASN A 137 -27.33 32.42 -35.06
CA ASN A 137 -27.50 32.85 -36.45
C ASN A 137 -28.93 32.61 -36.95
N ASP A 138 -29.54 31.47 -36.62
CA ASP A 138 -30.93 31.14 -36.96
C ASP A 138 -31.89 32.17 -36.31
N PHE A 139 -31.65 32.53 -35.05
CA PHE A 139 -32.41 33.58 -34.35
C PHE A 139 -32.22 34.97 -34.99
N ALA A 140 -30.99 35.33 -35.35
CA ALA A 140 -30.71 36.61 -36.02
C ALA A 140 -31.44 36.70 -37.38
N SER A 141 -31.43 35.61 -38.15
CA SER A 141 -32.11 35.53 -39.46
C SER A 141 -33.63 35.62 -39.32
N LEU A 142 -34.22 34.94 -38.34
CA LEU A 142 -35.65 35.09 -38.01
C LEU A 142 -36.00 36.54 -37.65
N ARG A 143 -35.17 37.19 -36.83
CA ARG A 143 -35.40 38.57 -36.38
C ARG A 143 -35.37 39.55 -37.55
N VAL A 144 -34.43 39.38 -38.49
CA VAL A 144 -34.35 40.18 -39.72
C VAL A 144 -35.61 40.00 -40.59
N ASN A 145 -36.04 38.76 -40.81
CA ASN A 145 -37.26 38.47 -41.59
C ASN A 145 -38.51 39.09 -40.93
N PHE A 146 -38.66 38.98 -39.61
CA PHE A 146 -39.76 39.63 -38.89
C PHE A 146 -39.72 41.15 -38.95
N THR A 147 -38.53 41.78 -38.89
CA THR A 147 -38.42 43.23 -39.08
C THR A 147 -38.77 43.66 -40.50
N HIS A 148 -38.39 42.87 -41.50
CA HIS A 148 -38.68 43.16 -42.91
C HIS A 148 -40.18 43.04 -43.21
N LEU A 149 -40.88 42.07 -42.61
CA LEU A 149 -42.34 41.94 -42.74
C LEU A 149 -43.14 43.02 -42.00
N ARG A 150 -42.53 43.80 -41.09
CA ARG A 150 -43.21 44.87 -40.33
C ARG A 150 -43.08 46.25 -40.96
N LEU A 151 -42.24 46.38 -41.99
CA LEU A 151 -41.97 47.63 -42.72
C LEU A 151 -42.68 47.70 -44.09
N TYR A 152 -43.52 46.70 -44.41
CA TYR A 152 -44.46 46.69 -45.52
C TYR A 152 -45.88 46.48 -44.96
#